data_AF-A0A6J5IQ27-F1
#
_entry.id   AF-A0A6J5IQ27-F1
#
_cell.length_a   1.000
_cell.length_b   1.000
_cell.length_c   1.000
_cell.angle_alpha   90.00
_cell.angle_beta   90.00
_cell.angle_gamma   90.00
#
_symmetry.space_group_name_H-M   'P 1'
#
loop_
_entity.id
_entity.type
_entity.pdbx_description
1 polymer ?
#
loop_
_entity_poly.entity_id
_entity_poly.type
_entity_poly.pdbx_seq_one_letter_code
_entity_poly.pdbx_strand_id
1 'polypeptide(L)'
;MPCEACTTMRTMSDPVAHGELVELHKPTKLRPLGRPAIVVRQYRCRLCKTNWLLECDPVQAGGTEWLCLDGASNILAPSSTRQPTAVATGRAGEAAIGNTAILPNPAHCNGGGALF
;
A
#
# COMPACT_ATOMS: atom_id res chain seq x y z
N MET A 1 -5.92 7.50 12.83
CA MET A 1 -6.81 6.41 12.35
C MET A 1 -7.71 6.98 11.26
N PRO A 2 -8.07 6.22 10.22
CA PRO A 2 -9.02 6.66 9.20
C PRO A 2 -10.42 6.87 9.81
N CYS A 3 -11.19 7.83 9.29
CA CYS A 3 -12.60 7.98 9.66
C CYS A 3 -13.45 6.92 8.95
N GLU A 4 -14.67 6.70 9.44
CA GLU A 4 -15.60 5.72 8.87
C GLU A 4 -15.81 5.93 7.36
N ALA A 5 -16.08 7.16 6.92
CA ALA A 5 -16.29 7.48 5.51
C ALA A 5 -15.08 7.11 4.62
N CYS A 6 -13.85 7.37 5.08
CA CYS A 6 -12.63 6.97 4.37
C CYS A 6 -12.45 5.44 4.38
N THR A 7 -12.81 4.77 5.47
CA THR A 7 -12.77 3.30 5.55
C THR A 7 -13.77 2.68 4.57
N THR A 8 -15.01 3.16 4.54
CA THR A 8 -16.05 2.67 3.62
C THR A 8 -15.61 2.87 2.18
N MET A 9 -15.16 4.08 1.82
CA MET A 9 -14.67 4.37 0.47
C MET A 9 -13.52 3.44 0.07
N ARG A 10 -12.59 3.12 0.99
CA ARG A 10 -11.48 2.19 0.71
C ARG A 10 -11.92 0.76 0.39
N THR A 11 -13.08 0.35 0.90
CA THR A 11 -13.61 -1.02 0.74
C THR A 11 -14.57 -1.19 -0.44
N MET A 12 -14.99 -0.10 -1.08
CA MET A 12 -15.91 -0.16 -2.23
C MET A 12 -15.16 -0.55 -3.51
N SER A 13 -15.80 -1.38 -4.34
CA SER A 13 -15.29 -1.73 -5.68
C SER A 13 -15.39 -0.58 -6.69
N ASP A 14 -16.34 0.33 -6.48
CA ASP A 14 -16.52 1.57 -7.25
C ASP A 14 -16.63 2.75 -6.26
N PRO A 15 -15.48 3.25 -5.76
CA PRO A 15 -15.46 4.25 -4.70
C PRO A 15 -15.95 5.62 -5.19
N VAL A 16 -16.83 6.25 -4.40
CA VAL A 16 -17.33 7.60 -4.64
C VAL A 16 -16.81 8.54 -3.54
N ALA A 17 -16.49 9.78 -3.93
CA ALA A 17 -16.08 10.80 -2.98
C ALA A 17 -17.18 11.06 -1.94
N HIS A 18 -16.82 10.95 -0.65
CA HIS A 18 -17.69 11.39 0.43
C HIS A 18 -17.53 12.90 0.68
N GLY A 19 -18.53 13.52 1.31
CA GLY A 19 -18.63 14.99 1.45
C GLY A 19 -17.52 15.68 2.26
N GLU A 20 -16.67 14.92 2.94
CA GLU A 20 -15.56 15.45 3.75
C GLU A 20 -14.23 15.51 2.98
N LEU A 21 -14.19 15.04 1.73
CA LEU A 21 -13.02 15.17 0.87
C LEU A 21 -12.95 16.57 0.26
N VAL A 22 -11.77 17.19 0.39
CA VAL A 22 -11.53 18.52 -0.17
C VAL A 22 -10.32 18.51 -1.08
N GLU A 23 -10.51 19.07 -2.27
CA GLU A 23 -9.46 19.20 -3.28
C GLU A 23 -8.38 20.16 -2.77
N LEU A 24 -7.12 19.71 -2.73
CA LEU A 24 -6.01 20.48 -2.17
C LEU A 24 -5.38 21.44 -3.19
N HIS A 25 -5.30 21.01 -4.45
CA HIS A 25 -4.54 21.68 -5.50
C HIS A 25 -5.35 21.71 -6.79
N LYS A 26 -4.96 22.57 -7.74
CA LYS A 26 -5.52 22.52 -9.09
C LYS A 26 -5.26 21.15 -9.72
N PRO A 27 -6.21 20.59 -10.47
CA PRO A 27 -6.02 19.32 -11.16
C PRO A 27 -4.79 19.35 -12.07
N THR A 28 -3.98 18.31 -12.00
CA THR A 28 -2.80 18.15 -12.85
C THR A 28 -3.20 17.40 -14.12
N LYS A 29 -2.86 17.94 -15.28
CA LYS A 29 -3.09 17.27 -16.58
C LYS A 29 -1.80 16.59 -17.02
N LEU A 30 -1.78 15.26 -16.94
CA LEU A 30 -0.68 14.44 -17.44
C LEU A 30 -0.92 14.16 -18.91
N ARG A 31 0.05 14.48 -19.77
CA ARG A 31 -0.07 14.23 -21.20
C ARG A 31 0.81 13.06 -21.63
N PRO A 32 0.22 12.08 -22.33
CA PRO A 32 0.90 11.39 -23.41
C PRO A 32 0.84 12.29 -24.66
N LEU A 33 1.97 12.50 -25.33
CA LEU A 33 2.07 13.28 -26.57
C LEU A 33 0.97 12.87 -27.58
N GLY A 34 0.06 13.80 -27.91
CA GLY A 34 -0.99 13.57 -28.93
C GLY A 34 -2.24 12.81 -28.47
N ARG A 35 -2.43 12.55 -27.16
CA ARG A 35 -3.63 11.89 -26.62
C ARG A 35 -4.39 12.81 -25.65
N PRO A 36 -5.70 12.54 -25.40
CA PRO A 36 -6.40 13.14 -24.27
C PRO A 36 -5.59 13.00 -22.98
N ALA A 37 -5.53 14.08 -22.19
CA ALA A 37 -4.75 14.10 -20.97
C ALA A 37 -5.45 13.30 -19.86
N ILE A 38 -4.66 12.54 -19.11
CA ILE A 38 -5.11 11.98 -17.83
C ILE A 38 -5.17 13.12 -16.83
N VAL A 39 -6.27 13.25 -16.11
CA VAL A 39 -6.46 14.30 -15.10
C VAL A 39 -6.30 13.70 -13.72
N VAL A 40 -5.36 14.23 -12.94
CA VAL A 40 -5.10 13.80 -11.57
C VAL A 40 -5.51 14.89 -10.60
N ARG A 41 -6.31 14.54 -9.59
CA ARG A 41 -6.77 15.43 -8.51
C ARG A 41 -6.34 14.88 -7.17
N GLN A 42 -5.96 15.78 -6.27
CA GLN A 42 -5.58 15.43 -4.91
C GLN A 42 -6.63 15.93 -3.93
N TYR A 43 -7.09 15.04 -3.06
CA TYR A 43 -8.05 15.33 -2.02
C TYR A 43 -7.47 15.05 -0.63
N ARG A 44 -7.98 15.75 0.38
CA ARG A 44 -7.73 15.46 1.78
C ARG A 44 -9.02 15.43 2.55
N CYS A 45 -9.22 14.37 3.34
CA CYS A 45 -10.34 14.28 4.25
C CYS A 45 -10.18 15.32 5.37
N ARG A 46 -11.20 16.16 5.58
CA ARG A 46 -11.19 17.17 6.66
C ARG A 46 -11.19 16.54 8.04
N LEU A 47 -11.82 15.37 8.20
CA LEU A 47 -11.95 14.66 9.48
C LEU A 47 -10.64 13.95 9.89
N CYS A 48 -10.19 12.96 9.13
CA CYS A 48 -9.05 12.12 9.51
C CYS A 48 -7.72 12.50 8.84
N LYS A 49 -7.73 13.55 8.01
CA LYS A 49 -6.56 14.05 7.28
C LYS A 49 -5.94 13.09 6.26
N THR A 50 -6.60 11.95 5.99
CA THR A 50 -6.21 11.01 4.94
C THR A 50 -6.20 11.70 3.57
N ASN A 51 -5.13 11.49 2.83
CA ASN A 51 -4.97 11.97 1.47
C ASN A 51 -5.47 10.93 0.46
N TRP A 52 -6.09 11.41 -0.60
CA TRP A 52 -6.66 10.62 -1.69
C TRP A 52 -6.23 11.20 -3.03
N LEU A 53 -6.05 10.33 -4.01
CA LEU A 53 -5.81 10.68 -5.40
C LEU A 53 -7.00 10.21 -6.23
N LEU A 54 -7.45 11.05 -7.15
CA LEU A 54 -8.40 10.68 -8.20
C LEU A 54 -7.70 10.82 -9.54
N GLU A 55 -7.60 9.72 -10.27
CA GLU A 55 -7.15 9.69 -11.66
C GLU A 55 -8.37 9.58 -12.56
N CYS A 56 -8.42 10.39 -13.63
CA CYS A 56 -9.44 10.30 -14.67
C CYS A 56 -8.77 10.17 -16.04
N ASP A 57 -8.85 8.98 -16.63
CA ASP A 57 -8.46 8.70 -18.00
C ASP A 57 -9.68 8.77 -18.94
N PRO A 58 -9.78 9.79 -19.81
CA PRO A 58 -10.90 9.95 -20.73
C PRO A 58 -10.91 8.92 -21.88
N VAL A 59 -9.85 8.12 -22.06
CA VAL A 59 -9.76 7.10 -23.12
C VAL A 59 -10.31 5.75 -22.65
N GLN A 60 -10.31 5.49 -21.33
CA GLN A 60 -10.85 4.26 -20.75
C GLN A 60 -12.30 4.46 -20.30
N ALA A 61 -13.21 3.58 -20.74
CA ALA A 61 -14.59 3.55 -20.24
C ALA A 61 -14.56 3.18 -18.75
N GLY A 62 -15.03 4.08 -17.88
CA GLY A 62 -14.89 3.91 -16.43
C GLY A 62 -13.49 4.21 -15.90
N GLY A 63 -12.64 4.94 -16.64
CA GLY A 63 -11.25 5.27 -16.28
C GLY A 63 -11.08 6.23 -15.10
N THR A 64 -11.95 6.15 -14.10
CA THR A 64 -11.84 6.93 -12.86
C THR A 64 -11.32 6.01 -11.76
N GLU A 65 -10.12 6.26 -11.27
CA GLU A 65 -9.49 5.45 -10.22
C GLU A 65 -9.22 6.29 -8.97
N TRP A 66 -9.63 5.76 -7.82
CA TRP A 66 -9.32 6.35 -6.52
C TRP A 66 -8.19 5.60 -5.83
N LEU A 67 -7.18 6.34 -5.39
CA LEU A 67 -6.06 5.81 -4.61
C LEU A 67 -6.02 6.45 -3.23
N CYS A 68 -5.96 5.63 -2.18
CA CYS A 68 -5.75 6.10 -0.82
C CYS A 68 -4.25 6.22 -0.54
N LEU A 69 -3.80 7.42 -0.15
CA LEU A 69 -2.40 7.71 0.18
C LEU A 69 -2.14 7.73 1.70
N ASP A 70 -3.15 7.43 2.53
CA ASP A 70 -3.09 7.54 3.99
C ASP A 70 -2.54 8.91 4.42
N GLY A 71 -1.38 8.96 5.09
CA GLY A 71 -0.71 10.20 5.48
C GLY A 71 0.18 10.82 4.40
N ALA A 72 0.48 10.11 3.32
CA ALA A 72 1.43 10.53 2.29
C ALA A 72 0.84 11.64 1.41
N SER A 73 1.68 12.59 0.99
CA SER A 73 1.28 13.69 0.11
C SER A 73 1.35 13.32 -1.38
N ASN A 74 2.14 12.31 -1.74
CA ASN A 74 2.24 11.80 -3.10
C ASN A 74 2.70 10.33 -3.10
N ILE A 75 2.55 9.65 -4.25
CA ILE A 75 2.91 8.24 -4.43
C ILE A 75 4.43 7.96 -4.36
N LEU A 76 5.27 8.96 -4.61
CA LEU A 76 6.74 8.83 -4.62
C LEU A 76 7.36 9.08 -3.24
N ALA A 77 6.59 9.61 -2.30
CA ALA A 77 7.02 9.93 -0.94
C ALA A 77 6.02 9.31 0.06
N PRO A 78 5.98 7.96 0.15
CA PRO A 78 5.11 7.29 1.11
C PRO A 78 5.45 7.75 2.52
N SER A 79 4.41 8.05 3.32
CA SER A 79 4.62 8.29 4.74
C SER A 79 5.18 7.02 5.36
N SER A 80 6.29 7.17 6.10
CA SER A 80 6.80 6.12 6.97
C SER A 80 5.79 5.92 8.10
N THR A 81 4.70 5.20 7.82
CA THR A 81 3.65 4.92 8.80
C THR A 81 3.87 3.51 9.33
N ARG A 82 3.95 3.44 10.66
CA ARG A 82 4.32 2.29 11.50
C ARG A 82 3.75 0.98 10.98
N GLN A 83 4.60 -0.05 10.92
CA GLN A 83 4.18 -1.43 10.75
C GLN A 83 2.97 -1.69 11.67
N PRO A 84 1.86 -2.22 11.14
CA PRO A 84 0.90 -2.89 12.00
C PRO A 84 1.67 -4.05 12.62
N THR A 85 1.94 -3.99 13.92
CA THR A 85 2.26 -5.20 14.68
C THR A 85 1.01 -6.05 14.65
N ALA A 86 0.88 -6.87 13.61
CA ALA A 86 -0.03 -7.99 13.60
C ALA A 86 0.47 -8.93 14.70
N VAL A 87 -0.02 -8.73 15.92
CA VAL A 87 -0.03 -9.78 16.92
C VAL A 87 -0.95 -10.85 16.34
N ALA A 88 -0.33 -11.87 15.75
CA ALA A 88 -1.02 -13.08 15.34
C ALA A 88 -1.54 -13.78 16.59
N THR A 89 -2.76 -13.43 17.02
CA THR A 89 -3.52 -14.24 17.96
C THR A 89 -3.95 -15.48 17.21
N GLY A 90 -3.32 -16.60 17.54
CA GLY A 90 -3.47 -17.86 16.83
C GLY A 90 -4.89 -18.40 16.82
N ARG A 91 -5.20 -19.16 15.76
CA ARG A 91 -5.93 -20.42 15.83
C ARG A 91 -5.52 -21.30 14.65
N ALA A 92 -5.35 -22.58 14.99
CA ALA A 92 -4.75 -23.65 14.22
C ALA A 92 -5.50 -23.98 12.92
N GLY A 93 -4.74 -24.45 11.94
CA GLY A 93 -5.22 -25.05 10.70
C GLY A 93 -4.05 -25.38 9.79
N GLU A 94 -3.68 -26.66 9.76
CA GLU A 94 -2.52 -27.25 9.11
C GLU A 94 -2.33 -26.89 7.62
N ALA A 95 -1.09 -26.58 7.25
CA ALA A 95 -0.43 -27.12 6.05
C ALA A 95 1.08 -26.88 6.17
N ALA A 96 1.83 -27.98 6.30
CA ALA A 96 3.27 -28.01 6.33
C ALA A 96 3.89 -27.46 5.03
N ILE A 97 5.08 -26.86 5.12
CA ILE A 97 6.34 -27.37 4.54
C ILE A 97 7.44 -26.37 4.92
N GLY A 98 8.54 -26.93 5.43
CA GLY A 98 9.50 -26.25 6.27
C GLY A 98 10.43 -25.28 5.55
N ASN A 99 10.99 -24.37 6.34
CA ASN A 99 12.36 -23.92 6.17
C ASN A 99 12.94 -23.71 7.57
N THR A 100 13.70 -24.70 7.99
CA THR A 100 14.36 -24.79 9.28
C THR A 100 15.29 -23.60 9.48
N ALA A 101 15.22 -23.07 10.69
CA ALA A 101 16.05 -22.02 11.25
C ALA A 101 17.55 -22.20 10.97
N ILE A 102 18.18 -21.07 10.69
CA ILE A 102 19.62 -20.84 10.82
C ILE A 102 20.03 -21.26 12.23
N LEU A 103 20.87 -22.29 12.35
CA LEU A 103 21.61 -22.60 13.57
C LEU A 103 23.11 -22.27 13.33
N PRO A 104 23.82 -21.66 14.29
CA PRO A 104 25.20 -21.24 14.10
C PRO A 104 26.18 -22.42 14.09
N ASN A 105 27.23 -22.28 13.28
CA ASN A 105 28.41 -23.15 13.21
C ASN A 105 29.06 -23.34 14.60
N PRO A 106 29.60 -24.53 14.92
CA PRO A 106 31.04 -24.58 15.13
C PRO A 106 31.73 -25.79 14.48
N ALA A 107 32.89 -25.52 13.89
CA ALA A 107 33.78 -26.49 13.29
C ALA A 107 34.32 -27.47 14.34
N HIS A 108 34.17 -28.77 14.08
CA HIS A 108 34.94 -29.82 14.73
C HIS A 108 35.33 -30.85 13.66
N CYS A 109 36.49 -30.65 13.04
CA CYS A 109 37.13 -31.68 12.24
C CYS A 109 37.96 -32.54 13.19
N ASN A 110 37.49 -33.75 13.49
CA ASN A 110 38.32 -34.77 14.11
C ASN A 110 38.30 -36.00 13.19
N GLY A 111 39.46 -36.31 12.62
CA GLY A 111 39.66 -37.43 11.71
C GLY A 111 41.12 -37.83 11.75
N GLY A 112 41.47 -38.58 12.79
CA GLY A 112 42.78 -39.22 12.93
C GLY A 112 42.94 -40.38 11.96
N GLY A 113 44.16 -40.54 11.48
CA GLY A 113 44.59 -41.65 10.64
C GLY A 113 46.10 -41.58 10.38
N ALA A 114 46.89 -41.79 11.44
CA ALA A 114 48.22 -42.37 11.28
C ALA A 114 48.03 -43.81 10.77
N LEU A 115 48.92 -44.40 9.98
CA LEU A 115 50.20 -44.91 10.45
C LEU A 115 51.01 -45.39 9.22
N PHE A 116 52.32 -45.11 9.30
CA PHE A 116 53.48 -45.86 8.78
C PHE A 116 53.50 -46.41 7.35
#